data_AF-A0A2H0I6R4-F1
#
_entry.id   AF-A0A2H0I6R4-F1
#
_cell.length_a   1.000
_cell.length_b   1.000
_cell.length_c   1.000
_cell.angle_alpha   90.00
_cell.angle_beta   90.00
_cell.angle_gamma   90.00
#
_symmetry.space_group_name_H-M   'P 1'
#
loop_
_entity.id
_entity.type
_entity.pdbx_description
1 polymer ?
#
loop_
_entity_poly.entity_id
_entity_poly.type
_entity_poly.pdbx_seq_one_letter_code
_entity_poly.pdbx_strand_id
1 'polypeptide(L)'
;MNVCVIIPVYNHGHALTSVIERLNRFNLPCLLIDDGSESETRQTLETLAKAEHLRLVRLDNNQGKGAAVIAGMKAAFGSGFTHAIQVDADGQHDIEALGECLSLINHNPTSVINGVPIYDESAPKSRVHGRKVTNFWCAIETVSLAIDDAMCGFRAYPLEPVMQLISRQKLATRMGFDIDILVKLFWLGVPIVSWPTRVTYPKDGVSHFRLFKDNVGISWLHTKLFLGMLPRFPSLLKRALARKKTTHWSNISETGNHFFLKSGVLLYRYAGDPFLRLMLYPITLGYYLTQASMRSYSKRYLLHVPSKKPLSVFKHFHAFADMVLDKLACWSGDISHEQLDFPNKTLLLNESRGCVIFTAHLGNIDIARAISSLLPDRTFNAIVFTKHAKRVNDLLQTINPSYRLNLIETEELDAAMAVRLKEKVDAGEHIVIVGDRTAIANPTQSIAVDFLGESAYFPKGPFTLAGVLACPAYFMLCLKTGKKRFKLVFEPFADRLDISRPQRDEKLRSAIEHYAKLLSQYCQQYPYQWFNFFDFWQVPTEQEKQDGKA
;
A
#
# COMPACT_ATOMS: atom_id res chain seq x y z
N MET A 1 10.89 -3.78 29.29
CA MET A 1 12.02 -3.52 28.37
C MET A 1 12.85 -2.39 28.95
N ASN A 2 14.17 -2.43 28.77
CA ASN A 2 15.06 -1.37 29.25
C ASN A 2 15.63 -0.61 28.03
N VAL A 3 15.28 0.67 27.91
CA VAL A 3 15.55 1.51 26.73
C VAL A 3 16.41 2.70 27.15
N CYS A 4 17.42 3.02 26.35
CA CYS A 4 18.20 4.25 26.51
C CYS A 4 18.24 5.06 25.20
N VAL A 5 18.58 6.33 25.32
CA VAL A 5 18.93 7.19 24.18
C VAL A 5 20.45 7.21 24.01
N ILE A 6 20.93 7.23 22.76
CA ILE A 6 22.34 7.41 22.41
C ILE A 6 22.43 8.65 21.52
N ILE A 7 23.27 9.59 21.93
CA ILE A 7 23.54 10.82 21.18
C ILE A 7 25.03 10.88 20.84
N PRO A 8 25.42 10.64 19.57
CA PRO A 8 26.78 10.91 19.13
C PRO A 8 27.01 12.42 19.02
N VAL A 9 28.10 12.91 19.60
CA VAL A 9 28.43 14.34 19.66
C VAL A 9 29.82 14.58 19.08
N TYR A 10 29.90 15.49 18.12
CA TYR A 10 31.15 16.05 17.61
C TYR A 10 30.94 17.54 17.32
N ASN A 11 31.49 18.42 18.15
CA ASN A 11 31.42 19.88 18.01
C ASN A 11 30.00 20.48 17.86
N HIS A 12 28.99 19.87 18.49
CA HIS A 12 27.58 20.31 18.48
C HIS A 12 27.08 20.84 19.83
N GLY A 13 27.96 21.37 20.69
CA GLY A 13 27.64 21.74 22.08
C GLY A 13 26.40 22.65 22.25
N HIS A 14 26.24 23.66 21.38
CA HIS A 14 25.11 24.61 21.46
C HIS A 14 23.75 23.98 21.16
N ALA A 15 23.65 23.14 20.11
CA ALA A 15 22.39 22.48 19.75
C ALA A 15 22.00 21.36 20.73
N LEU A 16 23.00 20.69 21.31
CA LEU A 16 22.82 19.56 22.22
C LEU A 16 21.98 19.91 23.46
N THR A 17 22.18 21.09 24.05
CA THR A 17 21.46 21.51 25.26
C THR A 17 19.95 21.52 25.04
N SER A 18 19.49 22.09 23.91
CA SER A 18 18.08 22.10 23.51
C SER A 18 17.51 20.69 23.28
N VAL A 19 18.30 19.80 22.68
CA VAL A 19 17.91 18.38 22.49
C VAL A 19 17.72 17.68 23.83
N ILE A 20 18.64 17.89 24.79
CA ILE A 20 18.56 17.31 26.12
C ILE A 20 17.36 17.83 26.91
N GLU A 21 17.09 19.14 26.87
CA GLU A 21 15.92 19.72 27.55
C GLU A 21 14.60 19.12 27.05
N ARG A 22 14.48 18.90 25.73
CA ARG A 22 13.31 18.23 25.15
C ARG A 22 13.24 16.75 25.56
N LEU A 23 14.37 16.05 25.61
CA LEU A 23 14.45 14.64 26.02
C LEU A 23 14.12 14.41 27.50
N ASN A 24 14.41 15.39 28.38
CA ASN A 24 14.12 15.27 29.82
C ASN A 24 12.66 14.96 30.12
N ARG A 25 11.73 15.35 29.23
CA ARG A 25 10.28 15.07 29.36
C ARG A 25 9.94 13.58 29.34
N PHE A 26 10.81 12.74 28.78
CA PHE A 26 10.60 11.30 28.65
C PHE A 26 11.26 10.49 29.78
N ASN A 27 12.07 11.14 30.63
CA ASN A 27 12.77 10.51 31.75
C ASN A 27 13.52 9.21 31.37
N LEU A 28 14.20 9.22 30.21
CA LEU A 28 14.98 8.08 29.72
C LEU A 28 16.47 8.26 30.06
N PRO A 29 17.19 7.17 30.40
CA PRO A 29 18.65 7.19 30.45
C PRO A 29 19.23 7.57 29.09
N CYS A 30 20.19 8.49 29.06
CA CYS A 30 20.81 8.95 27.82
C CYS A 30 22.34 8.85 27.90
N LEU A 31 22.93 8.25 26.88
CA LEU A 31 24.37 8.13 26.72
C LEU A 31 24.84 9.17 25.70
N LEU A 32 25.60 10.14 26.19
CA LEU A 32 26.30 11.14 25.38
C LEU A 32 27.63 10.53 24.94
N ILE A 33 27.85 10.39 23.64
CA ILE A 33 29.10 9.82 23.10
C ILE A 33 29.94 10.94 22.48
N ASP A 34 30.97 11.37 23.19
CA ASP A 34 31.92 12.37 22.68
C ASP A 34 32.90 11.71 21.69
N ASP A 35 32.75 12.01 20.41
CA ASP A 35 33.60 11.52 19.32
C ASP A 35 34.85 12.42 19.13
N GLY A 36 35.52 12.76 20.24
CA GLY A 36 36.72 13.59 20.22
C GLY A 36 36.46 15.07 19.90
N SER A 37 35.45 15.69 20.53
CA SER A 37 35.12 17.11 20.37
C SER A 37 36.19 18.05 20.93
N GLU A 38 36.12 19.32 20.55
CA GLU A 38 36.97 20.41 21.06
C GLU A 38 36.60 20.83 22.50
N SER A 39 37.46 21.64 23.12
CA SER A 39 37.37 22.01 24.55
C SER A 39 36.02 22.61 24.95
N GLU A 40 35.44 23.49 24.13
CA GLU A 40 34.14 24.14 24.40
C GLU A 40 32.99 23.11 24.48
N THR A 41 32.93 22.20 23.51
CA THR A 41 31.90 21.14 23.50
C THR A 41 32.16 20.13 24.63
N ARG A 42 33.42 19.81 24.94
CA ARG A 42 33.77 18.94 26.08
C ARG A 42 33.29 19.51 27.41
N GLN A 43 33.48 20.80 27.65
CA GLN A 43 33.02 21.46 28.87
C GLN A 43 31.48 21.44 28.98
N THR A 44 30.79 21.62 27.86
CA THR A 44 29.33 21.51 27.79
C THR A 44 28.88 20.08 28.15
N LEU A 45 29.52 19.06 27.59
CA LEU A 45 29.24 17.65 27.88
C LEU A 45 29.50 17.28 29.34
N GLU A 46 30.58 17.79 29.95
CA GLU A 46 30.87 17.60 31.39
C GLU A 46 29.79 18.20 32.27
N THR A 47 29.28 19.37 31.87
CA THR A 47 28.21 20.05 32.61
C THR A 47 26.91 19.28 32.53
N LEU A 48 26.53 18.82 31.34
CA LEU A 48 25.32 18.00 31.13
C LEU A 48 25.41 16.66 31.87
N ALA A 49 26.57 16.00 31.86
CA ALA A 49 26.78 14.71 32.49
C ALA A 49 26.72 14.72 34.04
N LYS A 50 26.50 15.87 34.67
CA LYS A 50 26.20 15.97 36.10
C LYS A 50 24.79 15.50 36.46
N ALA A 51 23.87 15.47 35.50
CA ALA A 51 22.52 14.95 35.71
C ALA A 51 22.52 13.42 35.79
N GLU A 52 21.81 12.83 36.75
CA GLU A 52 21.86 11.39 37.05
C GLU A 52 21.45 10.49 35.87
N HIS A 53 20.54 10.96 35.00
CA HIS A 53 20.07 10.21 33.84
C HIS A 53 20.99 10.35 32.61
N LEU A 54 22.03 11.18 32.68
CA LEU A 54 22.97 11.42 31.58
C LEU A 54 24.32 10.78 31.87
N ARG A 55 24.79 9.92 30.96
CA ARG A 55 26.10 9.27 31.06
C ARG A 55 26.98 9.68 29.90
N LEU A 56 28.17 10.19 30.21
CA LEU A 56 29.18 10.54 29.21
C LEU A 56 30.11 9.35 28.90
N VAL A 57 30.30 9.06 27.62
CA VAL A 57 31.29 8.12 27.10
C VAL A 57 32.22 8.90 26.17
N ARG A 58 33.52 8.80 26.36
CA ARG A 58 34.52 9.55 25.57
C ARG A 58 35.31 8.64 24.66
N LEU A 59 35.51 9.10 23.43
CA LEU A 59 36.47 8.55 22.48
C LEU A 59 37.66 9.51 22.37
N ASP A 60 38.87 8.97 22.28
CA ASP A 60 40.10 9.77 22.30
C ASP A 60 40.20 10.74 21.11
N ASN A 61 39.75 10.30 19.94
CA ASN A 61 39.83 11.02 18.68
C ASN A 61 38.54 10.82 17.86
N ASN A 62 38.25 11.74 16.93
CA ASN A 62 37.13 11.62 16.00
C ASN A 62 37.27 10.43 15.05
N GLN A 63 36.40 9.44 15.24
CA GLN A 63 36.31 8.22 14.45
C GLN A 63 35.12 8.24 13.48
N GLY A 64 34.19 9.17 13.67
CA GLY A 64 33.00 9.41 12.88
C GLY A 64 31.71 8.98 13.60
N LYS A 65 30.59 9.57 13.17
CA LYS A 65 29.24 9.31 13.71
C LYS A 65 28.96 7.82 13.95
N GLY A 66 29.23 6.97 12.97
CA GLY A 66 29.00 5.53 13.09
C GLY A 66 29.83 4.86 14.19
N ALA A 67 31.10 5.23 14.34
CA ALA A 67 31.94 4.72 15.43
C ALA A 67 31.39 5.15 16.80
N ALA A 68 30.98 6.41 16.93
CA ALA A 68 30.37 6.93 18.14
C ALA A 68 29.06 6.20 18.50
N VAL A 69 28.16 6.01 17.52
CA VAL A 69 26.91 5.27 17.73
C VAL A 69 27.20 3.81 18.13
N ILE A 70 28.14 3.13 17.47
CA ILE A 70 28.53 1.76 17.81
C ILE A 70 29.10 1.69 19.24
N ALA A 71 29.94 2.65 19.64
CA ALA A 71 30.48 2.72 21.00
C ALA A 71 29.35 2.90 22.03
N GLY A 72 28.39 3.78 21.74
CA GLY A 72 27.21 3.97 22.56
C GLY A 72 26.36 2.70 22.69
N MET A 73 26.13 1.98 21.58
CA MET A 73 25.33 0.75 21.58
C MET A 73 26.00 -0.36 22.40
N LYS A 74 27.34 -0.46 22.33
CA LYS A 74 28.12 -1.38 23.17
C LYS A 74 28.05 -1.01 24.65
N ALA A 75 28.21 0.28 24.98
CA ALA A 75 28.12 0.77 26.35
C ALA A 75 26.71 0.57 26.94
N ALA A 76 25.67 0.80 26.14
CA ALA A 76 24.28 0.55 26.49
C ALA A 76 24.04 -0.94 26.78
N PHE A 77 24.45 -1.82 25.86
CA PHE A 77 24.29 -3.26 26.04
C PHE A 77 25.04 -3.78 27.28
N GLY A 78 26.28 -3.33 27.49
CA GLY A 78 27.06 -3.66 28.68
C GLY A 78 26.49 -3.13 30.00
N SER A 79 25.58 -2.15 29.94
CA SER A 79 24.87 -1.61 31.10
C SER A 79 23.48 -2.24 31.29
N GLY A 80 23.17 -3.32 30.56
CA GLY A 80 21.90 -4.05 30.70
C GLY A 80 20.72 -3.42 29.95
N PHE A 81 20.96 -2.48 29.04
CA PHE A 81 19.90 -1.99 28.15
C PHE A 81 19.59 -3.04 27.07
N THR A 82 18.30 -3.17 26.75
CA THR A 82 17.80 -4.08 25.71
C THR A 82 17.65 -3.39 24.36
N HIS A 83 17.38 -2.08 24.38
CA HIS A 83 17.15 -1.26 23.21
C HIS A 83 17.89 0.06 23.34
N ALA A 84 18.32 0.61 22.21
CA ALA A 84 18.86 1.96 22.15
C ALA A 84 18.23 2.77 21.03
N ILE A 85 17.87 4.01 21.33
CA ILE A 85 17.33 4.98 20.39
C ILE A 85 18.46 5.94 20.01
N GLN A 86 18.83 5.95 18.75
CA GLN A 86 19.79 6.90 18.21
C GLN A 86 19.09 8.24 17.97
N VAL A 87 19.65 9.32 18.50
CA VAL A 87 19.21 10.70 18.27
C VAL A 87 20.42 11.54 17.90
N ASP A 88 20.33 12.32 16.82
CA ASP A 88 21.43 13.16 16.37
C ASP A 88 21.49 14.46 17.23
N ALA A 89 22.70 14.95 17.50
CA ALA A 89 22.93 16.12 18.37
C ALA A 89 22.56 17.48 17.75
N ASP A 90 22.21 17.51 16.45
CA ASP A 90 22.00 18.73 15.68
C ASP A 90 20.58 19.33 15.82
N GLY A 91 19.68 18.63 16.52
CA GLY A 91 18.32 19.10 16.79
C GLY A 91 17.34 18.95 15.61
N GLN A 92 17.72 18.27 14.52
CA GLN A 92 16.83 18.08 13.37
C GLN A 92 15.68 17.11 13.63
N HIS A 93 15.81 16.22 14.62
CA HIS A 93 14.79 15.22 14.95
C HIS A 93 13.63 15.82 15.75
N ASP A 94 12.42 15.35 15.45
CA ASP A 94 11.20 15.61 16.23
C ASP A 94 11.20 14.76 17.50
N ILE A 95 11.81 15.29 18.57
CA ILE A 95 11.93 14.60 19.86
C ILE A 95 10.56 14.31 20.48
N GLU A 96 9.54 15.12 20.22
CA GLU A 96 8.18 14.89 20.73
C GLU A 96 7.58 13.58 20.18
N ALA A 97 8.02 13.16 19.00
CA ALA A 97 7.62 11.92 18.38
C ALA A 97 8.19 10.68 19.11
N LEU A 98 9.16 10.84 20.02
CA LEU A 98 9.77 9.74 20.80
C LEU A 98 8.75 8.88 21.57
N GLY A 99 7.63 9.46 22.01
CA GLY A 99 6.55 8.71 22.68
C GLY A 99 5.94 7.62 21.80
N GLU A 100 5.73 7.90 20.51
CA GLU A 100 5.26 6.92 19.53
C GLU A 100 6.32 5.85 19.27
N CYS A 101 7.58 6.24 19.14
CA CYS A 101 8.70 5.32 18.99
C CYS A 101 8.78 4.32 20.15
N LEU A 102 8.65 4.79 21.40
CA LEU A 102 8.61 3.92 22.59
C LEU A 102 7.42 2.94 22.55
N SER A 103 6.25 3.40 22.13
CA SER A 103 5.09 2.53 21.93
C SER A 103 5.38 1.45 20.88
N LEU A 104 5.99 1.81 19.76
CA LEU A 104 6.34 0.87 18.70
C LEU A 104 7.38 -0.17 19.13
N ILE A 105 8.38 0.22 19.94
CA ILE A 105 9.34 -0.71 20.55
C ILE A 105 8.61 -1.76 21.39
N ASN A 106 7.65 -1.33 22.22
CA ASN A 106 6.89 -2.25 23.09
C ASN A 106 6.07 -3.27 22.29
N HIS A 107 5.47 -2.84 21.17
CA HIS A 107 4.70 -3.73 20.29
C HIS A 107 5.58 -4.60 19.38
N ASN A 108 6.82 -4.16 19.11
CA ASN A 108 7.74 -4.81 18.16
C ASN A 108 9.15 -5.00 18.75
N PRO A 109 9.33 -5.74 19.86
CA PRO A 109 10.59 -5.82 20.61
C PRO A 109 11.78 -6.41 19.85
N THR A 110 11.52 -7.11 18.76
CA THR A 110 12.57 -7.76 17.96
C THR A 110 12.90 -6.97 16.69
N SER A 111 12.22 -5.85 16.48
CA SER A 111 12.29 -5.05 15.26
C SER A 111 13.16 -3.82 15.44
N VAL A 112 13.78 -3.38 14.35
CA VAL A 112 14.29 -2.02 14.24
C VAL A 112 13.11 -1.08 13.98
N ILE A 113 12.96 -0.04 14.79
CA ILE A 113 11.97 1.02 14.56
C ILE A 113 12.66 2.15 13.79
N ASN A 114 12.34 2.28 12.51
CA ASN A 114 13.01 3.15 11.56
C ASN A 114 12.24 4.44 11.31
N GLY A 115 12.80 5.58 11.74
CA GLY A 115 12.26 6.89 11.41
C GLY A 115 12.28 7.16 9.91
N VAL A 116 11.15 7.58 9.37
CA VAL A 116 10.99 7.99 7.97
C VAL A 116 10.70 9.49 7.95
N PRO A 117 11.59 10.31 7.39
CA PRO A 117 11.47 11.76 7.44
C PRO A 117 10.27 12.24 6.60
N ILE A 118 9.38 13.00 7.22
CA ILE A 118 8.38 13.83 6.54
C ILE A 118 9.02 15.21 6.32
N TYR A 119 9.16 15.59 5.06
CA TYR A 119 9.74 16.88 4.66
C TYR A 119 8.69 17.98 4.58
N ASP A 120 9.05 19.16 5.07
CA ASP A 120 8.37 20.40 4.75
C ASP A 120 9.06 21.12 3.56
N GLU A 121 8.55 22.30 3.19
CA GLU A 121 9.07 23.09 2.07
C GLU A 121 10.51 23.60 2.30
N SER A 122 11.03 23.54 3.52
CA SER A 122 12.39 23.99 3.86
C SER A 122 13.48 22.97 3.48
N ALA A 123 13.09 21.73 3.19
CA ALA A 123 14.04 20.66 2.89
C ALA A 123 14.81 20.90 1.57
N PRO A 124 16.16 20.90 1.59
CA PRO A 124 16.95 21.04 0.37
C PRO A 124 16.67 19.92 -0.64
N LYS A 125 16.22 20.27 -1.85
CA LYS A 125 15.86 19.30 -2.90
C LYS A 125 16.98 18.30 -3.20
N SER A 126 18.25 18.70 -3.12
CA SER A 126 19.39 17.81 -3.33
C SER A 126 19.47 16.68 -2.29
N ARG A 127 19.16 16.97 -1.01
CA ARG A 127 19.10 15.96 0.06
C ARG A 127 17.96 14.97 -0.15
N VAL A 128 16.79 15.47 -0.57
CA VAL A 128 15.62 14.63 -0.87
C VAL A 128 15.92 13.68 -2.04
N HIS A 129 16.55 14.17 -3.12
CA HIS A 129 16.91 13.33 -4.27
C HIS A 129 18.01 12.33 -3.94
N GLY A 130 19.05 12.74 -3.20
CA GLY A 130 20.12 11.83 -2.77
C GLY A 130 19.58 10.64 -1.97
N ARG A 131 18.64 10.89 -1.06
CA ARG A 131 17.98 9.83 -0.28
C ARG A 131 17.19 8.85 -1.15
N LYS A 132 16.46 9.34 -2.15
CA LYS A 132 15.75 8.46 -3.11
C LYS A 132 16.70 7.51 -3.83
N VAL A 133 17.88 7.99 -4.22
CA VAL A 133 18.92 7.15 -4.84
C VAL A 133 19.44 6.10 -3.86
N THR A 134 19.74 6.48 -2.63
CA THR A 134 20.16 5.53 -1.59
C THR A 134 19.08 4.50 -1.27
N ASN A 135 17.81 4.89 -1.16
CA ASN A 135 16.71 3.97 -0.88
C ASN A 135 16.48 3.01 -2.05
N PHE A 136 16.66 3.46 -3.30
CA PHE A 136 16.66 2.58 -4.47
C PHE A 136 17.76 1.51 -4.39
N TRP A 137 18.98 1.89 -4.04
CA TRP A 137 20.07 0.92 -3.84
C TRP A 137 19.81 -0.04 -2.69
N CYS A 138 19.29 0.45 -1.55
CA CYS A 138 18.90 -0.41 -0.43
C CYS A 138 17.84 -1.43 -0.87
N ALA A 139 16.88 -1.02 -1.72
CA ALA A 139 15.87 -1.93 -2.24
C ALA A 139 16.47 -3.05 -3.11
N ILE A 140 17.48 -2.72 -3.92
CA ILE A 140 18.26 -3.72 -4.67
C ILE A 140 18.99 -4.64 -3.70
N GLU A 141 19.81 -4.08 -2.80
CA GLU A 141 20.69 -4.81 -1.86
C GLU A 141 19.94 -5.72 -0.88
N THR A 142 18.66 -5.46 -0.67
CA THR A 142 17.79 -6.26 0.18
C THR A 142 16.79 -7.10 -0.59
N VAL A 143 16.64 -6.88 -1.90
CA VAL A 143 15.57 -7.45 -2.74
C VAL A 143 14.19 -7.22 -2.09
N SER A 144 14.01 -6.04 -1.51
CA SER A 144 12.85 -5.72 -0.67
C SER A 144 12.59 -4.22 -0.59
N LEU A 145 11.32 -3.82 -0.43
CA LEU A 145 10.93 -2.44 -0.13
C LEU A 145 10.67 -2.22 1.37
N ALA A 146 11.22 -3.08 2.24
CA ALA A 146 11.02 -3.00 3.68
C ALA A 146 11.81 -1.87 4.38
N ILE A 147 12.70 -1.19 3.64
CA ILE A 147 13.45 -0.03 4.12
C ILE A 147 12.92 1.19 3.37
N ASP A 148 12.06 1.97 4.04
CA ASP A 148 11.47 3.18 3.44
C ASP A 148 12.46 4.35 3.39
N ASP A 149 13.31 4.49 4.41
CA ASP A 149 14.43 5.43 4.44
C ASP A 149 15.63 4.82 5.20
N ALA A 150 16.80 4.80 4.57
CA ALA A 150 18.01 4.24 5.16
C ALA A 150 18.91 5.28 5.85
N MET A 151 18.66 6.57 5.66
CA MET A 151 19.58 7.66 6.01
C MET A 151 19.14 8.49 7.23
N CYS A 152 17.92 8.32 7.71
CA CYS A 152 17.45 8.94 8.95
C CYS A 152 18.10 8.24 10.13
N GLY A 153 18.82 9.02 10.94
CA GLY A 153 19.46 8.53 12.16
C GLY A 153 18.50 8.35 13.34
N PHE A 154 17.25 8.84 13.23
CA PHE A 154 16.26 8.69 14.29
C PHE A 154 15.69 7.27 14.28
N ARG A 155 16.33 6.38 15.04
CA ARG A 155 16.09 4.94 14.92
C ARG A 155 16.24 4.25 16.26
N ALA A 156 15.33 3.32 16.57
CA ALA A 156 15.48 2.43 17.70
C ALA A 156 15.98 1.06 17.25
N TYR A 157 16.94 0.51 17.99
CA TYR A 157 17.57 -0.76 17.69
C TYR A 157 17.42 -1.75 18.86
N PRO A 158 17.04 -3.01 18.58
CA PRO A 158 17.21 -4.09 19.54
C PRO A 158 18.71 -4.39 19.65
N LEU A 159 19.29 -4.25 20.84
CA LEU A 159 20.75 -4.25 21.01
C LEU A 159 21.37 -5.63 20.80
N GLU A 160 20.66 -6.71 21.13
CA GLU A 160 21.19 -8.07 20.99
C GLU A 160 21.49 -8.46 19.51
N PRO A 161 20.55 -8.30 18.55
CA PRO A 161 20.87 -8.47 17.13
C PRO A 161 21.98 -7.54 16.62
N VAL A 162 22.08 -6.33 17.17
CA VAL A 162 23.16 -5.39 16.82
C VAL A 162 24.51 -5.91 17.31
N MET A 163 24.61 -6.44 18.54
CA MET A 163 25.85 -7.05 19.04
C MET A 163 26.22 -8.29 18.23
N GLN A 164 25.24 -9.11 17.85
CA GLN A 164 25.46 -10.24 16.94
C GLN A 164 26.02 -9.79 15.58
N LEU A 165 25.53 -8.66 15.05
CA LEU A 165 26.03 -8.10 13.80
C LEU A 165 27.47 -7.61 13.94
N ILE A 166 27.75 -6.79 14.95
CA ILE A 166 29.05 -6.14 15.17
C ILE A 166 30.15 -7.19 15.43
N SER A 167 29.84 -8.31 16.09
CA SER A 167 30.79 -9.40 16.32
C SER A 167 31.17 -10.17 15.04
N ARG A 168 30.32 -10.13 14.01
CA ARG A 168 30.51 -10.89 12.76
C ARG A 168 31.02 -10.06 11.60
N GLN A 169 30.70 -8.77 11.58
CA GLN A 169 30.97 -7.90 10.43
C GLN A 169 31.41 -6.51 10.87
N LYS A 170 32.37 -5.93 10.13
CA LYS A 170 32.71 -4.51 10.28
C LYS A 170 31.59 -3.64 9.70
N LEU A 171 31.18 -2.63 10.45
CA LEU A 171 30.24 -1.60 10.02
C LEU A 171 30.98 -0.34 9.56
N ALA A 172 30.35 0.44 8.70
CA ALA A 172 30.82 1.78 8.34
C ALA A 172 30.87 2.67 9.59
N THR A 173 31.92 3.46 9.73
CA THR A 173 32.15 4.29 10.93
C THR A 173 31.79 5.77 10.75
N ARG A 174 31.48 6.20 9.53
CA ARG A 174 31.16 7.60 9.19
C ARG A 174 29.71 7.71 8.68
N MET A 175 29.42 8.67 7.78
CA MET A 175 28.06 8.98 7.30
C MET A 175 27.31 7.81 6.64
N GLY A 176 28.02 6.80 6.13
CA GLY A 176 27.41 5.59 5.58
C GLY A 176 26.87 4.60 6.63
N PHE A 177 27.11 4.84 7.92
CA PHE A 177 26.71 3.93 9.00
C PHE A 177 25.22 3.62 9.01
N ASP A 178 24.37 4.66 8.92
CA ASP A 178 22.92 4.52 9.04
C ASP A 178 22.35 3.57 7.96
N ILE A 179 22.95 3.59 6.76
CA ILE A 179 22.64 2.69 5.63
C ILE A 179 23.17 1.28 5.92
N ASP A 180 24.46 1.18 6.25
CA ASP A 180 25.18 -0.09 6.38
C ASP A 180 24.59 -0.99 7.47
N ILE A 181 24.30 -0.43 8.64
CA ILE A 181 23.73 -1.18 9.75
C ILE A 181 22.34 -1.70 9.41
N LEU A 182 21.50 -0.89 8.75
CA LEU A 182 20.12 -1.25 8.46
C LEU A 182 20.03 -2.39 7.43
N VAL A 183 20.80 -2.30 6.35
CA VAL A 183 20.87 -3.36 5.32
C VAL A 183 21.41 -4.66 5.92
N LYS A 184 22.44 -4.59 6.76
CA LYS A 184 23.02 -5.80 7.38
C LYS A 184 22.13 -6.42 8.45
N LEU A 185 21.42 -5.63 9.25
CA LEU A 185 20.39 -6.15 10.18
C LEU A 185 19.25 -6.82 9.40
N PHE A 186 18.83 -6.24 8.29
CA PHE A 186 17.87 -6.87 7.39
C PHE A 186 18.38 -8.22 6.86
N TRP A 187 19.66 -8.30 6.46
CA TRP A 187 20.26 -9.58 6.04
C TRP A 187 20.32 -10.62 7.17
N LEU A 188 20.45 -10.20 8.43
CA LEU A 188 20.33 -11.09 9.59
C LEU A 188 18.89 -11.53 9.88
N GLY A 189 17.89 -10.92 9.22
CA GLY A 189 16.48 -11.26 9.39
C GLY A 189 15.77 -10.48 10.49
N VAL A 190 16.40 -9.42 10.99
CA VAL A 190 15.76 -8.50 11.94
C VAL A 190 14.64 -7.76 11.19
N PRO A 191 13.38 -7.82 11.67
CA PRO A 191 12.29 -7.06 11.06
C PRO A 191 12.52 -5.55 11.19
N ILE A 192 11.98 -4.79 10.25
CA ILE A 192 12.05 -3.33 10.23
C ILE A 192 10.61 -2.83 10.19
N VAL A 193 10.30 -1.92 11.11
CA VAL A 193 9.02 -1.22 11.20
C VAL A 193 9.28 0.25 10.95
N SER A 194 8.65 0.80 9.92
CA SER A 194 8.80 2.19 9.55
C SER A 194 7.85 3.07 10.35
N TRP A 195 8.33 4.24 10.74
CA TRP A 195 7.60 5.18 11.57
C TRP A 195 7.81 6.61 11.03
N PRO A 196 6.76 7.30 10.56
CA PRO A 196 6.91 8.66 10.05
C PRO A 196 7.29 9.64 11.17
N THR A 197 8.33 10.44 10.94
CA THR A 197 8.79 11.48 11.89
C THR A 197 9.09 12.77 11.13
N ARG A 198 8.75 13.92 11.71
CA ARG A 198 9.13 15.21 11.11
C ARG A 198 10.63 15.43 11.27
N VAL A 199 11.22 16.12 10.30
CA VAL A 199 12.62 16.56 10.36
C VAL A 199 12.67 18.04 10.00
N THR A 200 13.29 18.84 10.87
CA THR A 200 13.47 20.28 10.66
C THR A 200 14.88 20.57 10.14
N TYR A 201 15.01 21.55 9.26
CA TYR A 201 16.32 22.03 8.78
C TYR A 201 16.55 23.47 9.27
N PRO A 202 17.21 23.66 10.44
CA PRO A 202 17.49 25.00 10.94
C PRO A 202 18.40 25.76 9.98
N LYS A 203 18.12 27.04 9.75
CA LYS A 203 18.89 27.91 8.82
C LYS A 203 20.36 28.05 9.22
N ASP A 204 20.66 27.97 10.52
CA ASP A 204 22.01 28.08 11.08
C ASP A 204 22.63 26.71 11.43
N GLY A 205 22.04 25.61 10.94
CA GLY A 205 22.50 24.25 11.22
C GLY A 205 23.86 23.95 10.62
N VAL A 206 24.86 23.68 11.47
CA VAL A 206 26.18 23.22 11.02
C VAL A 206 26.07 21.78 10.53
N SER A 207 26.26 21.56 9.22
CA SER A 207 26.31 20.23 8.64
C SER A 207 27.76 19.80 8.43
N HIS A 208 28.22 18.77 9.15
CA HIS A 208 29.55 18.19 8.94
C HIS A 208 29.66 17.28 7.69
N PHE A 209 28.61 17.21 6.86
CA PHE A 209 28.62 16.46 5.60
C PHE A 209 29.56 17.08 4.55
N ARG A 210 30.57 16.32 4.14
CA ARG A 210 31.56 16.69 3.13
C ARG A 210 31.11 16.18 1.76
N LEU A 211 30.36 17.01 1.04
CA LEU A 211 29.72 16.73 -0.26
C LEU A 211 30.46 15.74 -1.17
N PHE A 212 31.73 15.98 -1.51
CA PHE A 212 32.45 15.08 -2.41
C PHE A 212 32.90 13.77 -1.74
N LYS A 213 33.62 13.88 -0.60
CA LYS A 213 34.21 12.71 0.08
C LYS A 213 33.15 11.75 0.61
N ASP A 214 32.05 12.27 1.15
CA ASP A 214 30.99 11.45 1.72
C ASP A 214 30.15 10.78 0.62
N ASN A 215 29.89 11.44 -0.51
CA ASN A 215 29.21 10.80 -1.64
C ASN A 215 30.05 9.67 -2.26
N VAL A 216 31.36 9.84 -2.37
CA VAL A 216 32.27 8.75 -2.81
C VAL A 216 32.25 7.60 -1.79
N GLY A 217 32.27 7.93 -0.49
CA GLY A 217 32.17 6.95 0.59
C GLY A 217 30.87 6.15 0.57
N ILE A 218 29.74 6.82 0.35
CA ILE A 218 28.40 6.20 0.23
C ILE A 218 28.32 5.35 -1.04
N SER A 219 28.86 5.82 -2.17
CA SER A 219 28.90 5.05 -3.42
C SER A 219 29.71 3.76 -3.24
N TRP A 220 30.88 3.85 -2.61
CA TRP A 220 31.71 2.69 -2.29
C TRP A 220 31.04 1.72 -1.29
N LEU A 221 30.29 2.26 -0.32
CA LEU A 221 29.48 1.46 0.58
C LEU A 221 28.43 0.65 -0.19
N HIS A 222 27.65 1.28 -1.08
CA HIS A 222 26.66 0.57 -1.90
C HIS A 222 27.32 -0.49 -2.80
N THR A 223 28.49 -0.22 -3.38
CA THR A 223 29.25 -1.26 -4.10
C THR A 223 29.55 -2.48 -3.21
N LYS A 224 29.99 -2.25 -1.96
CA LYS A 224 30.25 -3.34 -1.01
C LYS A 224 28.98 -4.08 -0.60
N LEU A 225 27.87 -3.36 -0.37
CA LEU A 225 26.59 -3.95 -0.01
C LEU A 225 26.01 -4.76 -1.16
N PHE A 226 26.09 -4.25 -2.40
CA PHE A 226 25.67 -4.97 -3.60
C PHE A 226 26.46 -6.28 -3.78
N LEU A 227 27.80 -6.23 -3.71
CA LEU A 227 28.62 -7.43 -3.79
C LEU A 227 28.36 -8.39 -2.62
N GLY A 228 28.11 -7.87 -1.42
CA GLY A 228 27.72 -8.64 -0.24
C GLY A 228 26.34 -9.30 -0.35
N MET A 229 25.42 -8.71 -1.12
CA MET A 229 24.10 -9.27 -1.39
C MET A 229 24.19 -10.50 -2.31
N LEU A 230 25.08 -10.54 -3.30
CA LEU A 230 25.14 -11.62 -4.30
C LEU A 230 25.10 -13.05 -3.69
N PRO A 231 25.94 -13.43 -2.70
CA PRO A 231 25.86 -14.76 -2.08
C PRO A 231 24.57 -14.98 -1.27
N ARG A 232 23.88 -13.90 -0.86
CA ARG A 232 22.62 -13.93 -0.10
C ARG A 232 21.39 -13.86 -1.01
N PHE A 233 21.56 -13.58 -2.30
CA PHE A 233 20.47 -13.34 -3.22
C PHE A 233 19.42 -14.48 -3.23
N PRO A 234 19.77 -15.78 -3.24
CA PRO A 234 18.77 -16.85 -3.20
C PRO A 234 17.90 -16.83 -1.93
N SER A 235 18.47 -16.55 -0.76
CA SER A 235 17.72 -16.51 0.50
C SER A 235 16.89 -15.24 0.64
N LEU A 236 17.44 -14.10 0.19
CA LEU A 236 16.71 -12.82 0.14
C LEU A 236 15.51 -12.92 -0.80
N LEU A 237 15.68 -13.51 -1.99
CA LEU A 237 14.60 -13.74 -2.95
C LEU A 237 13.54 -14.69 -2.38
N LYS A 238 13.94 -15.81 -1.75
CA LYS A 238 13.01 -16.72 -1.08
C LYS A 238 12.19 -16.00 0.00
N ARG A 239 12.83 -15.14 0.80
CA ARG A 239 12.17 -14.34 1.84
C ARG A 239 11.21 -13.31 1.24
N ALA A 240 11.61 -12.61 0.18
CA ALA A 240 10.76 -11.66 -0.54
C ALA A 240 9.50 -12.34 -1.11
N LEU A 241 9.67 -13.53 -1.69
CA LEU A 241 8.55 -14.34 -2.21
C LEU A 241 7.65 -14.88 -1.09
N ALA A 242 8.20 -15.21 0.09
CA ALA A 242 7.43 -15.68 1.24
C ALA A 242 6.62 -14.56 1.91
N ARG A 243 7.19 -13.35 2.05
CA ARG A 243 6.53 -12.18 2.68
C ARG A 243 5.30 -11.70 1.90
N LYS A 244 5.25 -11.99 0.60
CA LYS A 244 4.12 -11.70 -0.29
C LYS A 244 2.88 -12.59 -0.06
N LYS A 245 2.96 -13.59 0.83
CA LYS A 245 1.84 -14.49 1.15
C LYS A 245 0.81 -13.92 2.14
N THR A 246 1.10 -12.81 2.82
CA THR A 246 0.21 -12.25 3.86
C THR A 246 -0.27 -10.83 3.56
N THR A 247 -0.24 -10.40 2.30
CA THR A 247 -0.79 -9.08 1.93
C THR A 247 -2.29 -9.18 1.69
N HIS A 248 -3.07 -8.59 2.60
CA HIS A 248 -4.49 -8.31 2.38
C HIS A 248 -4.67 -7.51 1.08
N TRP A 249 -5.69 -7.84 0.29
CA TRP A 249 -5.87 -7.36 -1.08
C TRP A 249 -6.13 -5.85 -1.18
N SER A 250 -6.56 -5.19 -0.09
CA SER A 250 -6.75 -3.73 -0.02
C SER A 250 -5.45 -2.94 -0.23
N ASN A 251 -4.28 -3.57 -0.06
CA ASN A 251 -2.97 -2.96 -0.34
C ASN A 251 -2.49 -3.16 -1.78
N ILE A 252 -3.19 -3.96 -2.58
CA ILE A 252 -3.05 -3.91 -4.04
C ILE A 252 -3.85 -2.69 -4.48
N SER A 253 -3.22 -1.52 -4.42
CA SER A 253 -3.72 -0.39 -5.18
C SER A 253 -3.93 -0.85 -6.62
N GLU A 254 -5.11 -0.61 -7.18
CA GLU A 254 -5.20 -0.37 -8.62
C GLU A 254 -4.25 0.80 -8.85
N THR A 255 -2.98 0.51 -9.16
CA THR A 255 -1.94 1.51 -9.34
C THR A 255 -2.28 2.31 -10.58
N GLY A 256 -3.16 3.29 -10.41
CA GLY A 256 -3.46 4.37 -11.34
C GLY A 256 -2.32 5.37 -11.37
N ASN A 257 -1.09 4.87 -11.57
CA ASN A 257 0.01 5.75 -11.89
C ASN A 257 -0.23 6.28 -13.30
N HIS A 258 -0.54 7.57 -13.40
CA HIS A 258 -0.84 8.31 -14.62
C HIS A 258 0.13 8.02 -15.76
N PHE A 259 1.41 7.81 -15.42
CA PHE A 259 2.44 7.44 -16.39
C PHE A 259 2.16 6.07 -17.03
N PHE A 260 1.92 5.03 -16.23
CA PHE A 260 1.65 3.68 -16.74
C PHE A 260 0.35 3.61 -17.54
N LEU A 261 -0.70 4.32 -17.11
CA LEU A 261 -1.97 4.40 -17.84
C LEU A 261 -1.80 5.12 -19.19
N LYS A 262 -1.12 6.27 -19.23
CA LYS A 262 -0.81 6.98 -20.48
C LYS A 262 0.06 6.15 -21.41
N SER A 263 1.12 5.52 -20.88
CA SER A 263 2.00 4.65 -21.65
C SER A 263 1.24 3.44 -22.21
N GLY A 264 0.30 2.85 -21.46
CA GLY A 264 -0.55 1.76 -21.92
C GLY A 264 -1.45 2.14 -23.09
N VAL A 265 -2.11 3.31 -23.02
CA VAL A 265 -2.93 3.83 -24.12
C VAL A 265 -2.07 4.17 -25.35
N LEU A 266 -0.92 4.80 -25.14
CA LEU A 266 0.02 5.14 -26.22
C LEU A 266 0.54 3.88 -26.93
N LEU A 267 0.96 2.89 -26.15
CA LEU A 267 1.42 1.60 -26.65
C LEU A 267 0.32 0.87 -27.42
N TYR A 268 -0.93 0.90 -26.94
CA TYR A 268 -2.08 0.35 -27.65
C TYR A 268 -2.30 1.02 -29.01
N ARG A 269 -2.21 2.36 -29.08
CA ARG A 269 -2.38 3.12 -30.33
C ARG A 269 -1.25 2.87 -31.34
N TYR A 270 0.00 2.71 -30.90
CA TYR A 270 1.14 2.53 -31.82
C TYR A 270 1.41 1.07 -32.20
N ALA A 271 1.31 0.14 -31.26
CA ALA A 271 1.65 -1.26 -31.50
C ALA A 271 0.46 -2.07 -32.07
N GLY A 272 -0.77 -1.62 -31.81
CA GLY A 272 -2.00 -2.25 -32.31
C GLY A 272 -2.48 -3.46 -31.50
N ASP A 273 -3.80 -3.69 -31.54
CA ASP A 273 -4.49 -4.75 -30.78
C ASP A 273 -3.96 -6.18 -31.04
N PRO A 274 -3.70 -6.63 -32.29
CA PRO A 274 -3.23 -7.99 -32.54
C PRO A 274 -1.85 -8.28 -31.95
N PHE A 275 -0.92 -7.32 -32.07
CA PHE A 275 0.43 -7.46 -31.55
C PHE A 275 0.43 -7.51 -30.02
N LEU A 276 -0.33 -6.64 -29.37
CA LEU A 276 -0.42 -6.63 -27.92
C LEU A 276 -1.03 -7.90 -27.36
N ARG A 277 -2.08 -8.44 -27.99
CA ARG A 277 -2.66 -9.73 -27.58
C ARG A 277 -1.69 -10.90 -27.78
N LEU A 278 -0.81 -10.85 -28.77
CA LEU A 278 0.28 -11.82 -28.91
C LEU A 278 1.29 -11.68 -27.74
N MET A 279 1.68 -10.45 -27.42
CA MET A 279 2.59 -10.15 -26.31
C MET A 279 2.00 -10.47 -24.93
N LEU A 280 0.67 -10.57 -24.80
CA LEU A 280 0.05 -11.00 -23.55
C LEU A 280 0.44 -12.42 -23.15
N TYR A 281 0.74 -13.33 -24.08
CA TYR A 281 1.09 -14.71 -23.74
C TYR A 281 2.37 -14.81 -22.89
N PRO A 282 3.53 -14.27 -23.29
CA PRO A 282 4.74 -14.29 -22.45
C PRO A 282 4.57 -13.49 -21.15
N ILE A 283 3.83 -12.38 -21.17
CA ILE A 283 3.55 -11.58 -19.96
C ILE A 283 2.71 -12.41 -18.97
N THR A 284 1.60 -12.99 -19.44
CA THR A 284 0.73 -13.85 -18.64
C THR A 284 1.51 -15.04 -18.11
N LEU A 285 2.38 -15.64 -18.92
CA LEU A 285 3.24 -16.75 -18.48
C LEU A 285 4.18 -16.33 -17.35
N GLY A 286 4.82 -15.15 -17.44
CA GLY A 286 5.64 -14.62 -16.36
C GLY A 286 4.87 -14.46 -15.05
N TYR A 287 3.67 -13.86 -15.10
CA TYR A 287 2.79 -13.74 -13.94
C TYR A 287 2.31 -15.10 -13.42
N TYR A 288 1.91 -15.98 -14.34
CA TYR A 288 1.48 -17.33 -14.02
C TYR A 288 2.60 -18.09 -13.31
N LEU A 289 3.86 -17.99 -13.71
CA LEU A 289 4.97 -18.72 -13.06
C LEU A 289 5.33 -18.09 -11.70
N THR A 290 5.28 -16.76 -11.57
CA THR A 290 5.74 -16.05 -10.36
C THR A 290 4.68 -15.93 -9.26
N GLN A 291 3.38 -15.88 -9.59
CA GLN A 291 2.30 -15.58 -8.62
C GLN A 291 1.63 -16.85 -8.05
N ALA A 292 2.33 -17.56 -7.17
CA ALA A 292 1.86 -18.83 -6.62
C ALA A 292 0.55 -18.74 -5.80
N SER A 293 0.34 -17.65 -5.06
CA SER A 293 -0.89 -17.41 -4.29
C SER A 293 -2.09 -17.24 -5.22
N MET A 294 -2.00 -16.31 -6.18
CA MET A 294 -3.05 -16.07 -7.18
C MET A 294 -3.39 -17.33 -7.99
N ARG A 295 -2.39 -18.17 -8.32
CA ARG A 295 -2.64 -19.47 -8.95
C ARG A 295 -3.47 -20.39 -8.07
N SER A 296 -3.18 -20.41 -6.77
CA SER A 296 -3.89 -21.24 -5.79
C SER A 296 -5.35 -20.77 -5.62
N TYR A 297 -5.59 -19.47 -5.55
CA TYR A 297 -6.95 -18.91 -5.46
C TYR A 297 -7.75 -19.11 -6.74
N SER A 298 -7.13 -18.86 -7.90
CA SER A 298 -7.74 -19.17 -9.20
C SER A 298 -8.07 -20.66 -9.29
N LYS A 299 -7.17 -21.54 -8.85
CA LYS A 299 -7.44 -22.98 -8.78
C LYS A 299 -8.62 -23.30 -7.86
N ARG A 300 -8.69 -22.70 -6.66
CA ARG A 300 -9.80 -22.88 -5.71
C ARG A 300 -11.13 -22.51 -6.38
N TYR A 301 -11.26 -21.28 -6.87
CA TYR A 301 -12.46 -20.83 -7.58
C TYR A 301 -12.86 -21.77 -8.72
N LEU A 302 -11.89 -22.16 -9.55
CA LEU A 302 -12.10 -23.03 -10.71
C LEU A 302 -12.58 -24.45 -10.34
N LEU A 303 -12.41 -24.90 -9.09
CA LEU A 303 -13.01 -26.16 -8.61
C LEU A 303 -14.54 -26.07 -8.46
N HIS A 304 -15.07 -24.87 -8.20
CA HIS A 304 -16.50 -24.65 -7.98
C HIS A 304 -17.29 -24.34 -9.27
N VAL A 305 -16.61 -24.21 -10.41
CA VAL A 305 -17.21 -23.90 -11.71
C VAL A 305 -16.78 -24.92 -12.77
N PRO A 306 -17.53 -25.09 -13.88
CA PRO A 306 -17.22 -26.10 -14.90
C PRO A 306 -15.97 -25.72 -15.71
N SER A 307 -14.78 -26.03 -15.18
CA SER A 307 -13.51 -25.58 -15.75
C SER A 307 -12.43 -26.66 -15.90
N LYS A 308 -12.80 -27.95 -15.80
CA LYS A 308 -11.94 -29.15 -15.67
C LYS A 308 -10.92 -29.45 -16.79
N LYS A 309 -10.62 -28.48 -17.68
CA LYS A 309 -9.62 -28.63 -18.74
C LYS A 309 -8.19 -28.43 -18.18
N PRO A 310 -7.17 -29.07 -18.77
CA PRO A 310 -5.78 -28.72 -18.48
C PRO A 310 -5.56 -27.23 -18.79
N LEU A 311 -4.68 -26.58 -18.02
CA LEU A 311 -4.36 -25.15 -18.15
C LEU A 311 -5.52 -24.17 -17.84
N SER A 312 -6.60 -24.61 -17.19
CA SER A 312 -7.72 -23.74 -16.79
C SER A 312 -7.29 -22.52 -15.97
N VAL A 313 -6.35 -22.69 -15.05
CA VAL A 313 -5.77 -21.60 -14.26
C VAL A 313 -5.02 -20.60 -15.14
N PHE A 314 -4.20 -21.09 -16.08
CA PHE A 314 -3.51 -20.21 -17.04
C PHE A 314 -4.50 -19.46 -17.94
N LYS A 315 -5.55 -20.15 -18.42
CA LYS A 315 -6.61 -19.53 -19.21
C LYS A 315 -7.35 -18.44 -18.42
N HIS A 316 -7.59 -18.64 -17.13
CA HIS A 316 -8.18 -17.62 -16.26
C HIS A 316 -7.26 -16.40 -16.11
N PHE A 317 -5.96 -16.60 -15.89
CA PHE A 317 -4.97 -15.52 -15.87
C PHE A 317 -4.93 -14.76 -17.19
N HIS A 318 -4.92 -15.48 -18.31
CA HIS A 318 -4.87 -14.88 -19.64
C HIS A 318 -6.15 -14.10 -19.95
N ALA A 319 -7.32 -14.63 -19.57
CA ALA A 319 -8.59 -13.94 -19.73
C ALA A 319 -8.63 -12.61 -18.96
N PHE A 320 -8.02 -12.56 -17.77
CA PHE A 320 -7.86 -11.30 -17.02
C PHE A 320 -6.98 -10.30 -17.77
N ALA A 321 -5.80 -10.72 -18.23
CA ALA A 321 -4.89 -9.86 -18.99
C ALA A 321 -5.52 -9.34 -20.29
N ASP A 322 -6.25 -10.22 -20.99
CA ASP A 322 -7.00 -9.90 -22.20
C ASP A 322 -8.13 -8.90 -21.94
N MET A 323 -8.79 -9.00 -20.79
CA MET A 323 -9.81 -8.04 -20.35
C MET A 323 -9.24 -6.64 -20.08
N VAL A 324 -8.01 -6.55 -19.56
CA VAL A 324 -7.32 -5.27 -19.38
C VAL A 324 -7.05 -4.59 -20.72
N LEU A 325 -6.68 -5.34 -21.76
CA LEU A 325 -6.56 -4.77 -23.11
C LEU A 325 -7.91 -4.34 -23.68
N ASP A 326 -8.98 -5.10 -23.44
CA ASP A 326 -10.33 -4.69 -23.87
C ASP A 326 -10.78 -3.39 -23.19
N LYS A 327 -10.41 -3.19 -21.92
CA LYS A 327 -10.64 -1.94 -21.19
C LYS A 327 -9.93 -0.75 -21.87
N LEU A 328 -8.68 -0.92 -22.30
CA LEU A 328 -7.94 0.12 -23.05
C LEU A 328 -8.55 0.38 -24.44
N ALA A 329 -9.00 -0.67 -25.14
CA ALA A 329 -9.69 -0.54 -26.41
C ALA A 329 -11.02 0.23 -26.25
N CYS A 330 -11.78 -0.06 -25.20
CA CYS A 330 -13.00 0.67 -24.85
C CYS A 330 -12.72 2.16 -24.64
N TRP A 331 -11.67 2.52 -23.90
CA TRP A 331 -11.32 3.92 -23.62
C TRP A 331 -10.85 4.66 -24.87
N SER A 332 -10.19 3.95 -25.78
CA SER A 332 -9.72 4.52 -27.06
C SER A 332 -10.85 4.70 -28.08
N GLY A 333 -12.06 4.21 -27.80
CA GLY A 333 -13.21 4.27 -28.72
C GLY A 333 -13.24 3.15 -29.75
N ASP A 334 -12.41 2.12 -29.62
CA ASP A 334 -12.26 1.02 -30.58
C ASP A 334 -13.36 -0.05 -30.49
N ILE A 335 -14.23 0.05 -29.48
CA ILE A 335 -15.37 -0.84 -29.30
C ILE A 335 -16.63 -0.07 -29.71
N SER A 336 -17.23 -0.48 -30.83
CA SER A 336 -18.44 0.14 -31.37
C SER A 336 -19.71 -0.45 -30.74
N HIS A 337 -20.84 0.25 -30.92
CA HIS A 337 -22.14 -0.22 -30.44
C HIS A 337 -22.57 -1.58 -31.02
N GLU A 338 -22.16 -1.88 -32.26
CA GLU A 338 -22.47 -3.15 -32.94
C GLU A 338 -21.79 -4.37 -32.30
N GLN A 339 -20.73 -4.13 -31.53
CA GLN A 339 -19.99 -5.15 -30.81
C GLN A 339 -20.58 -5.45 -29.42
N LEU A 340 -21.62 -4.71 -29.02
CA LEU A 340 -22.29 -4.82 -27.74
C LEU A 340 -23.72 -5.31 -27.92
N ASP A 341 -23.97 -6.55 -27.51
CA ASP A 341 -25.31 -7.12 -27.41
C ASP A 341 -25.97 -6.65 -26.10
N PHE A 342 -26.99 -5.80 -26.19
CA PHE A 342 -27.76 -5.29 -25.06
C PHE A 342 -29.26 -5.58 -25.25
N PRO A 343 -29.71 -6.82 -24.99
CA PRO A 343 -31.08 -7.25 -25.30
C PRO A 343 -32.13 -6.49 -24.48
N ASN A 344 -31.86 -6.20 -23.21
CA ASN A 344 -32.80 -5.56 -22.29
C ASN A 344 -32.62 -4.02 -22.18
N LYS A 345 -32.09 -3.37 -23.22
CA LYS A 345 -31.79 -1.92 -23.18
C LYS A 345 -33.01 -1.04 -22.90
N THR A 346 -34.19 -1.50 -23.28
CA THR A 346 -35.46 -0.80 -23.07
C THR A 346 -35.81 -0.66 -21.59
N LEU A 347 -35.39 -1.60 -20.73
CA LEU A 347 -35.62 -1.48 -19.28
C LEU A 347 -34.93 -0.25 -18.70
N LEU A 348 -33.69 -0.01 -19.10
CA LEU A 348 -32.91 1.14 -18.65
C LEU A 348 -33.39 2.45 -19.31
N LEU A 349 -33.77 2.40 -20.59
CA LEU A 349 -34.30 3.56 -21.32
C LEU A 349 -35.63 4.05 -20.73
N ASN A 350 -36.51 3.12 -20.35
CA ASN A 350 -37.84 3.41 -19.83
C ASN A 350 -37.86 3.80 -18.34
N GLU A 351 -36.76 3.58 -17.61
CA GLU A 351 -36.68 4.01 -16.21
C GLU A 351 -36.43 5.52 -16.15
N SER A 352 -37.44 6.25 -15.70
CA SER A 352 -37.39 7.71 -15.58
C SER A 352 -36.72 8.17 -14.28
N ARG A 353 -36.60 7.30 -13.27
CA ARG A 353 -35.97 7.60 -11.98
C ARG A 353 -34.50 7.20 -11.97
N GLY A 354 -33.72 7.83 -11.09
CA GLY A 354 -32.38 7.31 -10.77
C GLY A 354 -32.50 5.92 -10.13
N CYS A 355 -31.55 5.05 -10.41
CA CYS A 355 -31.56 3.67 -9.91
C CYS A 355 -30.18 3.24 -9.41
N VAL A 356 -30.15 2.21 -8.57
CA VAL A 356 -28.92 1.53 -8.18
C VAL A 356 -28.68 0.35 -9.11
N ILE A 357 -27.44 0.19 -9.55
CA ILE A 357 -27.01 -0.91 -10.41
C ILE A 357 -25.93 -1.68 -9.67
N PHE A 358 -26.26 -2.88 -9.22
CA PHE A 358 -25.29 -3.82 -8.66
C PHE A 358 -24.51 -4.49 -9.78
N THR A 359 -23.18 -4.50 -9.65
CA THR A 359 -22.29 -5.21 -10.56
C THR A 359 -21.29 -6.07 -9.79
N ALA A 360 -20.44 -6.80 -10.50
CA ALA A 360 -19.44 -7.72 -9.93
C ALA A 360 -18.15 -7.70 -10.76
N HIS A 361 -17.04 -8.17 -10.20
CA HIS A 361 -15.78 -8.36 -10.94
C HIS A 361 -15.82 -9.57 -11.91
N LEU A 362 -16.99 -9.83 -12.48
CA LEU A 362 -17.24 -10.83 -13.51
C LEU A 362 -17.43 -10.11 -14.86
N GLY A 363 -16.48 -10.32 -15.77
CA GLY A 363 -16.46 -9.65 -17.06
C GLY A 363 -15.78 -8.28 -17.00
N ASN A 364 -16.25 -7.33 -17.80
CA ASN A 364 -15.65 -6.01 -17.96
C ASN A 364 -16.55 -4.90 -17.40
N ILE A 365 -16.37 -4.56 -16.12
CA ILE A 365 -17.17 -3.51 -15.47
C ILE A 365 -16.96 -2.15 -16.14
N ASP A 366 -15.78 -1.88 -16.71
CA ASP A 366 -15.52 -0.63 -17.43
C ASP A 366 -16.35 -0.50 -18.71
N ILE A 367 -17.01 -1.55 -19.20
CA ILE A 367 -17.96 -1.43 -20.31
C ILE A 367 -19.31 -0.83 -19.86
N ALA A 368 -19.52 -0.61 -18.55
CA ALA A 368 -20.54 0.35 -18.08
C ALA A 368 -20.34 1.74 -18.72
N ARG A 369 -19.13 2.06 -19.18
CA ARG A 369 -18.80 3.27 -19.94
C ARG A 369 -19.32 3.21 -21.38
N ALA A 370 -19.42 2.02 -21.97
CA ALA A 370 -20.07 1.82 -23.26
C ALA A 370 -21.61 1.95 -23.16
N ILE A 371 -22.20 1.73 -21.98
CA ILE A 371 -23.60 2.07 -21.74
C ILE A 371 -23.79 3.59 -21.74
N SER A 372 -22.87 4.34 -21.11
CA SER A 372 -22.95 5.81 -21.11
C SER A 372 -22.84 6.42 -22.50
N SER A 373 -22.07 5.79 -23.42
CA SER A 373 -22.04 6.23 -24.82
C SER A 373 -23.30 5.81 -25.59
N LEU A 374 -23.94 4.69 -25.24
CA LEU A 374 -25.22 4.26 -25.80
C LEU A 374 -26.40 5.13 -25.33
N LEU A 375 -26.26 5.76 -24.17
CA LEU A 375 -27.30 6.51 -23.47
C LEU A 375 -26.79 7.92 -23.12
N PRO A 376 -26.57 8.79 -24.12
CA PRO A 376 -25.93 10.10 -23.92
C PRO A 376 -26.71 11.03 -22.98
N ASP A 377 -28.03 10.82 -22.85
CA ASP A 377 -28.93 11.59 -21.99
C ASP A 377 -28.98 11.09 -20.54
N ARG A 378 -28.20 10.05 -20.19
CA ARG A 378 -28.18 9.45 -18.84
C ARG A 378 -26.81 9.59 -18.19
N THR A 379 -26.81 9.90 -16.89
CA THR A 379 -25.58 10.05 -16.10
C THR A 379 -25.39 8.84 -15.19
N PHE A 380 -24.19 8.27 -15.19
CA PHE A 380 -23.83 7.15 -14.32
C PHE A 380 -22.75 7.61 -13.32
N ASN A 381 -22.88 7.19 -12.07
CA ASN A 381 -21.93 7.46 -11.01
C ASN A 381 -21.46 6.14 -10.43
N ALA A 382 -20.21 5.76 -10.66
CA ALA A 382 -19.65 4.51 -10.14
C ALA A 382 -18.88 4.76 -8.85
N ILE A 383 -19.22 4.01 -7.80
CA ILE A 383 -18.53 4.08 -6.51
C ILE A 383 -17.27 3.21 -6.59
N VAL A 384 -16.11 3.82 -6.34
CA VAL A 384 -14.81 3.13 -6.33
C VAL A 384 -14.05 3.40 -5.04
N PHE A 385 -13.39 2.37 -4.53
CA PHE A 385 -12.65 2.43 -3.25
C PHE A 385 -11.16 2.81 -3.43
N THR A 386 -10.81 3.50 -4.51
CA THR A 386 -9.41 3.83 -4.84
C THR A 386 -9.10 5.30 -4.57
N LYS A 387 -8.02 5.55 -3.81
CA LYS A 387 -7.45 6.89 -3.48
C LYS A 387 -7.05 7.77 -4.68
N HIS A 388 -7.33 7.31 -5.90
CA HIS A 388 -6.87 7.87 -7.17
C HIS A 388 -8.01 8.03 -8.18
N ALA A 389 -9.27 7.86 -7.77
CA ALA A 389 -10.43 7.94 -8.67
C ALA A 389 -10.49 9.28 -9.42
N LYS A 390 -10.13 10.38 -8.75
CA LYS A 390 -10.06 11.71 -9.38
C LYS A 390 -9.05 11.77 -10.53
N ARG A 391 -7.85 11.21 -10.37
CA ARG A 391 -6.82 11.18 -11.43
C ARG A 391 -7.22 10.30 -12.60
N VAL A 392 -7.92 9.21 -12.31
CA VAL A 392 -8.49 8.33 -13.33
C VAL A 392 -9.56 9.11 -14.10
N ASN A 393 -10.52 9.76 -13.44
CA ASN A 393 -11.52 10.63 -14.09
C ASN A 393 -10.87 11.68 -15.01
N ASP A 394 -9.88 12.41 -14.51
CA ASP A 394 -9.21 13.48 -15.28
C ASP A 394 -8.58 12.92 -16.56
N LEU A 395 -7.85 11.79 -16.46
CA LEU A 395 -7.24 11.15 -17.63
C LEU A 395 -8.31 10.71 -18.65
N LEU A 396 -9.42 10.16 -18.18
CA LEU A 396 -10.46 9.64 -19.05
C LEU A 396 -11.19 10.73 -19.81
N GLN A 397 -11.45 11.87 -19.17
CA GLN A 397 -11.97 13.06 -19.84
C GLN A 397 -11.00 13.59 -20.91
N THR A 398 -9.68 13.46 -20.71
CA THR A 398 -8.70 13.84 -21.76
C THR A 398 -8.67 12.88 -22.95
N ILE A 399 -9.00 11.60 -22.75
CA ILE A 399 -9.00 10.58 -23.81
C ILE A 399 -10.31 10.64 -24.62
N ASN A 400 -11.44 10.83 -23.94
CA ASN A 400 -12.75 10.93 -24.58
C ASN A 400 -13.60 12.01 -23.88
N PRO A 401 -13.72 13.22 -24.45
CA PRO A 401 -14.50 14.31 -23.85
C PRO A 401 -16.01 14.05 -23.74
N SER A 402 -16.56 13.14 -24.54
CA SER A 402 -17.98 12.74 -24.49
C SER A 402 -18.32 11.84 -23.30
N TYR A 403 -17.40 11.71 -22.34
CA TYR A 403 -17.43 10.79 -21.22
C TYR A 403 -18.26 11.32 -20.04
N ARG A 404 -19.37 10.64 -19.70
CA ARG A 404 -20.28 10.99 -18.59
C ARG A 404 -20.38 9.92 -17.49
N LEU A 405 -19.26 9.31 -17.12
CA LEU A 405 -19.17 8.47 -15.92
C LEU A 405 -18.36 9.20 -14.85
N ASN A 406 -18.97 9.43 -13.70
CA ASN A 406 -18.28 10.02 -12.55
C ASN A 406 -17.82 8.91 -11.60
N LEU A 407 -16.50 8.74 -11.43
CA LEU A 407 -15.98 7.87 -10.37
C LEU A 407 -16.04 8.63 -9.04
N ILE A 408 -16.83 8.12 -8.08
CA ILE A 408 -16.96 8.66 -6.73
C ILE A 408 -16.03 7.85 -5.82
N GLU A 409 -15.01 8.52 -5.29
CA GLU A 409 -14.07 7.96 -4.32
C GLU A 409 -14.73 7.83 -2.95
N THR A 410 -14.54 6.68 -2.28
CA THR A 410 -15.01 6.51 -0.91
C THR A 410 -14.12 5.53 -0.14
N GLU A 411 -13.75 5.89 1.10
CA GLU A 411 -13.09 4.98 2.05
C GLU A 411 -14.13 4.28 2.94
N GLU A 412 -15.18 5.02 3.34
CA GLU A 412 -16.34 4.51 4.08
C GLU A 412 -17.64 5.16 3.56
N LEU A 413 -18.75 4.42 3.59
CA LEU A 413 -20.08 4.93 3.26
C LEU A 413 -20.67 5.67 4.48
N ASP A 414 -20.37 6.96 4.62
CA ASP A 414 -20.93 7.79 5.69
C ASP A 414 -22.32 8.37 5.33
N ALA A 415 -22.99 8.96 6.33
CA ALA A 415 -24.33 9.53 6.14
C ALA A 415 -24.33 10.70 5.14
N ALA A 416 -23.25 11.48 5.07
CA ALA A 416 -23.13 12.60 4.15
C ALA A 416 -23.04 12.12 2.69
N MET A 417 -22.29 11.05 2.42
CA MET A 417 -22.22 10.41 1.12
C MET A 417 -23.59 9.85 0.72
N ALA A 418 -24.31 9.20 1.64
CA ALA A 418 -25.64 8.68 1.36
C ALA A 418 -26.63 9.79 0.94
N VAL A 419 -26.59 10.96 1.59
CA VAL A 419 -27.40 12.13 1.20
C VAL A 419 -27.02 12.62 -0.21
N ARG A 420 -25.74 12.79 -0.50
CA ARG A 420 -25.27 13.23 -1.83
C ARG A 420 -25.65 12.26 -2.95
N LEU A 421 -25.55 10.96 -2.69
CA LEU A 421 -25.97 9.93 -3.64
C LEU A 421 -27.49 9.93 -3.81
N LYS A 422 -28.25 10.24 -2.76
CA LYS A 422 -29.70 10.37 -2.83
C LYS A 422 -30.12 11.55 -3.72
N GLU A 423 -29.49 12.71 -3.55
CA GLU A 423 -29.70 13.88 -4.43
C GLU A 423 -29.46 13.54 -5.91
N LYS A 424 -28.41 12.77 -6.21
CA LYS A 424 -28.12 12.30 -7.58
C LYS A 424 -29.20 11.37 -8.12
N VAL A 425 -29.64 10.40 -7.31
CA VAL A 425 -30.73 9.49 -7.68
C VAL A 425 -32.03 10.26 -7.94
N ASP A 426 -32.35 11.24 -7.10
CA ASP A 426 -33.55 12.06 -7.23
C ASP A 426 -33.47 13.00 -8.44
N ALA A 427 -32.26 13.39 -8.87
CA ALA A 427 -32.00 14.08 -10.13
C ALA A 427 -32.04 13.15 -11.37
N GLY A 428 -32.38 11.87 -11.21
CA GLY A 428 -32.47 10.91 -12.32
C GLY A 428 -31.13 10.24 -12.68
N GLU A 429 -30.06 10.45 -11.91
CA GLU A 429 -28.76 9.83 -12.16
C GLU A 429 -28.70 8.40 -11.59
N HIS A 430 -27.95 7.53 -12.25
CA HIS A 430 -27.80 6.13 -11.85
C HIS A 430 -26.53 5.93 -11.01
N ILE A 431 -26.60 5.08 -9.98
CA ILE A 431 -25.47 4.74 -9.10
C ILE A 431 -25.03 3.31 -9.38
N VAL A 432 -23.76 3.11 -9.76
CA VAL A 432 -23.17 1.78 -10.03
C VAL A 432 -22.30 1.38 -8.85
N ILE A 433 -22.58 0.21 -8.26
CA ILE A 433 -21.89 -0.28 -7.07
C ILE A 433 -21.49 -1.74 -7.28
N VAL A 434 -20.24 -2.07 -6.96
CA VAL A 434 -19.77 -3.45 -6.99
C VAL A 434 -20.21 -4.18 -5.73
N GLY A 435 -20.90 -5.31 -5.88
CA GLY A 435 -21.50 -6.07 -4.78
C GLY A 435 -20.66 -7.25 -4.27
N ASP A 436 -19.62 -7.67 -5.00
CA ASP A 436 -18.83 -8.86 -4.66
C ASP A 436 -17.56 -8.57 -3.85
N ARG A 437 -17.12 -7.30 -3.68
CA ARG A 437 -15.94 -6.95 -2.84
C ARG A 437 -16.12 -5.61 -2.11
N THR A 438 -15.54 -5.45 -0.91
CA THR A 438 -15.37 -4.15 -0.24
C THR A 438 -14.05 -4.01 0.51
N ALA A 439 -13.47 -2.81 0.50
CA ALA A 439 -12.12 -2.46 0.96
C ALA A 439 -11.66 -2.90 2.37
N ILE A 440 -12.57 -3.41 3.21
CA ILE A 440 -12.27 -3.76 4.60
C ILE A 440 -12.85 -5.14 4.88
N ALA A 441 -12.00 -6.13 5.17
CA ALA A 441 -12.39 -7.40 5.76
C ALA A 441 -12.78 -7.22 7.23
N ASN A 442 -13.76 -6.34 7.49
CA ASN A 442 -14.31 -6.17 8.83
C ASN A 442 -15.41 -7.23 9.03
N PRO A 443 -15.25 -8.18 9.96
CA PRO A 443 -16.24 -9.25 10.18
C PRO A 443 -17.65 -8.74 10.47
N THR A 444 -17.76 -7.55 11.04
CA THR A 444 -19.05 -6.91 11.37
C THR A 444 -19.80 -6.39 10.14
N GLN A 445 -19.10 -6.16 9.03
CA GLN A 445 -19.62 -5.55 7.80
C GLN A 445 -19.89 -6.56 6.67
N SER A 446 -19.81 -7.86 6.94
CA SER A 446 -20.09 -8.91 5.95
C SER A 446 -21.17 -9.89 6.42
N ILE A 447 -21.80 -10.59 5.47
CA ILE A 447 -22.76 -11.66 5.71
C ILE A 447 -22.28 -12.90 4.98
N ALA A 448 -22.21 -14.02 5.71
CA ALA A 448 -21.97 -15.34 5.13
C ALA A 448 -23.23 -15.83 4.41
N VAL A 449 -23.09 -16.14 3.12
CA VAL A 449 -24.13 -16.72 2.26
C VAL A 449 -23.55 -17.87 1.43
N ASP A 450 -24.39 -18.78 0.94
CA ASP A 450 -23.93 -19.81 0.00
C ASP A 450 -23.51 -19.16 -1.32
N PHE A 451 -22.30 -19.50 -1.78
CA PHE A 451 -21.80 -19.06 -3.06
C PHE A 451 -20.95 -20.14 -3.71
N LEU A 452 -21.44 -20.65 -4.84
CA LEU A 452 -20.85 -21.77 -5.57
C LEU A 452 -20.67 -23.04 -4.70
N GLY A 453 -21.62 -23.28 -3.79
CA GLY A 453 -21.67 -24.48 -2.93
C GLY A 453 -20.79 -24.43 -1.68
N GLU A 454 -20.20 -23.27 -1.37
CA GLU A 454 -19.45 -23.05 -0.14
C GLU A 454 -19.83 -21.69 0.47
N SER A 455 -19.81 -21.58 1.80
CA SER A 455 -20.12 -20.34 2.50
C SER A 455 -19.08 -19.26 2.22
N ALA A 456 -19.49 -18.12 1.64
CA ALA A 456 -18.64 -16.97 1.36
C ALA A 456 -19.18 -15.70 2.01
N TYR A 457 -18.29 -14.76 2.32
CA TYR A 457 -18.62 -13.52 3.02
C TYR A 457 -18.77 -12.37 2.03
N PHE A 458 -20.00 -11.87 1.87
CA PHE A 458 -20.31 -10.72 1.02
C PHE A 458 -20.50 -9.45 1.85
N PRO A 459 -20.21 -8.28 1.28
CA PRO A 459 -20.31 -7.01 1.99
C PRO A 459 -21.74 -6.53 2.21
N LYS A 460 -22.03 -5.98 3.40
CA LYS A 460 -23.32 -5.34 3.73
C LYS A 460 -23.49 -3.95 3.11
N GLY A 461 -22.38 -3.24 2.90
CA GLY A 461 -22.34 -1.82 2.52
C GLY A 461 -23.15 -1.48 1.26
N PRO A 462 -22.89 -2.12 0.11
CA PRO A 462 -23.63 -1.86 -1.14
C PRO A 462 -25.15 -1.99 -0.99
N PHE A 463 -25.61 -3.05 -0.33
CA PHE A 463 -27.03 -3.36 -0.17
C PHE A 463 -27.70 -2.44 0.86
N THR A 464 -26.97 -2.07 1.91
CA THR A 464 -27.43 -1.06 2.87
C THR A 464 -27.62 0.29 2.18
N LEU A 465 -26.66 0.72 1.37
CA LEU A 465 -26.74 1.99 0.65
C LEU A 465 -27.94 2.00 -0.30
N ALA A 466 -28.13 0.94 -1.07
CA ALA A 466 -29.28 0.82 -1.95
C ALA A 466 -30.62 0.91 -1.19
N GLY A 467 -30.69 0.34 0.01
CA GLY A 467 -31.85 0.48 0.90
C GLY A 467 -32.10 1.91 1.37
N VAL A 468 -31.03 2.66 1.67
CA VAL A 468 -31.12 4.09 2.06
C VAL A 468 -31.56 4.95 0.87
N LEU A 469 -31.07 4.67 -0.34
CA LEU A 469 -31.42 5.42 -1.55
C LEU A 469 -32.88 5.23 -1.97
N ALA A 470 -33.51 4.13 -1.54
CA ALA A 470 -34.94 3.88 -1.68
C ALA A 470 -35.44 4.00 -3.14
N CYS A 471 -34.64 3.55 -4.09
CA CYS A 471 -34.91 3.60 -5.53
C CYS A 471 -34.87 2.19 -6.15
N PRO A 472 -35.28 2.04 -7.43
CA PRO A 472 -35.13 0.78 -8.17
C PRO A 472 -33.70 0.29 -8.17
N ALA A 473 -33.53 -1.02 -8.07
CA ALA A 473 -32.26 -1.70 -8.13
C ALA A 473 -32.24 -2.68 -9.30
N TYR A 474 -31.12 -2.73 -10.00
CA TYR A 474 -30.85 -3.63 -11.12
C TYR A 474 -29.54 -4.39 -10.90
N PHE A 475 -29.42 -5.53 -11.56
CA PHE A 475 -28.18 -6.30 -11.64
C PHE A 475 -27.59 -6.17 -13.05
N MET A 476 -26.29 -5.92 -13.13
CA MET A 476 -25.62 -5.68 -14.39
C MET A 476 -24.25 -6.33 -14.46
N LEU A 477 -23.99 -7.04 -15.56
CA LEU A 477 -22.69 -7.59 -15.93
C LEU A 477 -22.39 -7.28 -17.38
N CYS A 478 -21.11 -7.14 -17.73
CA CYS A 478 -20.69 -7.09 -19.12
C CYS A 478 -19.74 -8.24 -19.44
N LEU A 479 -20.24 -9.24 -20.15
CA LEU A 479 -19.58 -10.52 -20.35
C LEU A 479 -18.97 -10.56 -21.74
N LYS A 480 -17.71 -10.97 -21.85
CA LYS A 480 -17.07 -11.16 -23.15
C LYS A 480 -17.57 -12.45 -23.79
N THR A 481 -18.14 -12.36 -24.99
CA THR A 481 -18.67 -13.51 -25.75
C THR A 481 -17.77 -13.92 -26.91
N GLY A 482 -16.89 -13.02 -27.35
CA GLY A 482 -15.93 -13.29 -28.43
C GLY A 482 -14.86 -12.21 -28.54
N LYS A 483 -14.08 -12.25 -29.64
CA LYS A 483 -13.07 -11.23 -29.92
C LYS A 483 -13.77 -9.87 -30.10
N LYS A 484 -13.48 -8.93 -29.21
CA LYS A 484 -14.12 -7.60 -29.15
C LYS A 484 -15.66 -7.67 -29.22
N ARG A 485 -16.28 -8.71 -28.66
CA ARG A 485 -17.75 -8.85 -28.59
C ARG A 485 -18.18 -9.08 -27.15
N PHE A 486 -19.19 -8.32 -26.74
CA PHE A 486 -19.64 -8.27 -25.35
C PHE A 486 -21.15 -8.40 -25.29
N LYS A 487 -21.63 -9.04 -24.23
CA LYS A 487 -23.04 -9.13 -23.86
C LYS A 487 -23.25 -8.36 -22.58
N LEU A 488 -24.15 -7.39 -22.61
CA LEU A 488 -24.60 -6.70 -21.43
C LEU A 488 -25.83 -7.40 -20.85
N VAL A 489 -25.64 -7.97 -19.67
CA VAL A 489 -26.73 -8.46 -18.83
C VAL A 489 -27.26 -7.28 -18.04
N PHE A 490 -28.56 -7.05 -18.12
CA PHE A 490 -29.26 -6.04 -17.31
C PHE A 490 -30.61 -6.62 -16.91
N GLU A 491 -30.78 -6.85 -15.61
CA GLU A 491 -31.94 -7.56 -15.05
C GLU A 491 -32.49 -6.79 -13.84
N PRO A 492 -33.82 -6.74 -13.67
CA PRO A 492 -34.42 -6.18 -12.45
C PRO A 492 -33.92 -6.93 -11.21
N PHE A 493 -33.52 -6.20 -10.18
CA PHE A 493 -33.07 -6.79 -8.92
C PHE A 493 -34.10 -6.61 -7.81
N ALA A 494 -34.63 -5.39 -7.64
CA ALA A 494 -35.73 -5.06 -6.75
C ALA A 494 -36.33 -3.70 -7.11
N ASP A 495 -37.65 -3.51 -6.98
CA ASP A 495 -38.27 -2.19 -7.17
C ASP A 495 -37.83 -1.19 -6.09
N ARG A 496 -37.59 -1.70 -4.88
CA ARG A 496 -36.98 -0.99 -3.75
C ARG A 496 -36.46 -2.00 -2.73
N LEU A 497 -35.24 -1.79 -2.25
CA LEU A 497 -34.70 -2.53 -1.11
C LEU A 497 -35.23 -1.92 0.19
N ASP A 498 -36.23 -2.53 0.81
CA ASP A 498 -36.76 -2.06 2.10
C ASP A 498 -35.91 -2.59 3.27
N ILE A 499 -34.83 -1.91 3.63
CA ILE A 499 -33.96 -2.30 4.74
C ILE A 499 -34.45 -1.68 6.08
N SER A 500 -35.70 -1.97 6.44
CA SER A 500 -36.36 -1.45 7.66
C SER A 500 -35.71 -1.98 8.95
N ARG A 501 -35.61 -1.12 10.00
CA ARG A 501 -34.95 -1.43 11.28
C ARG A 501 -35.38 -2.71 12.03
N PRO A 502 -36.65 -3.16 12.05
CA PRO A 502 -37.00 -4.37 12.81
C PRO A 502 -36.51 -5.69 12.18
N GLN A 503 -36.17 -5.69 10.88
CA GLN A 503 -35.77 -6.90 10.12
C GLN A 503 -34.55 -6.66 9.22
N ARG A 504 -33.72 -5.68 9.59
CA ARG A 504 -32.63 -5.18 8.74
C ARG A 504 -31.66 -6.29 8.32
N ASP A 505 -31.21 -7.12 9.26
CA ASP A 505 -30.21 -8.15 8.97
C ASP A 505 -30.75 -9.28 8.10
N GLU A 506 -32.01 -9.67 8.31
CA GLU A 506 -32.69 -10.70 7.51
C GLU A 506 -32.93 -10.23 6.07
N LYS A 507 -33.44 -9.00 5.90
CA LYS A 507 -33.66 -8.41 4.57
C LYS A 507 -32.34 -8.16 3.83
N LEU A 508 -31.28 -7.75 4.53
CA LEU A 508 -29.94 -7.64 3.94
C LEU A 508 -29.39 -8.99 3.51
N ARG A 509 -29.51 -10.02 4.35
CA ARG A 509 -29.13 -11.39 4.01
C ARG A 509 -29.85 -11.87 2.76
N SER A 510 -31.17 -11.72 2.69
CA SER A 510 -31.97 -12.13 1.53
C SER A 510 -31.54 -11.42 0.23
N ALA A 511 -31.28 -10.11 0.29
CA ALA A 511 -30.77 -9.36 -0.87
C ALA A 511 -29.39 -9.87 -1.32
N ILE A 512 -28.49 -10.12 -0.36
CA ILE A 512 -27.14 -10.63 -0.65
C ILE A 512 -27.20 -12.06 -1.21
N GLU A 513 -28.06 -12.92 -0.68
CA GLU A 513 -28.29 -14.28 -1.20
C GLU A 513 -28.82 -14.25 -2.64
N HIS A 514 -29.76 -13.34 -2.95
CA HIS A 514 -30.24 -13.14 -4.31
C HIS A 514 -29.10 -12.70 -5.25
N TYR A 515 -28.28 -11.73 -4.84
CA TYR A 515 -27.12 -11.28 -5.60
C TYR A 515 -26.09 -12.41 -5.80
N ALA A 516 -25.75 -13.14 -4.75
CA ALA A 516 -24.80 -14.25 -4.81
C ALA A 516 -25.30 -15.37 -5.74
N LYS A 517 -26.61 -15.65 -5.74
CA LYS A 517 -27.24 -16.59 -6.66
C LYS A 517 -27.09 -16.15 -8.12
N LEU A 518 -27.44 -14.90 -8.45
CA LEU A 518 -27.29 -14.35 -9.80
C LEU A 518 -25.82 -14.41 -10.25
N LEU A 519 -24.91 -13.96 -9.40
CA LEU A 519 -23.47 -14.00 -9.67
C LEU A 519 -22.97 -15.44 -9.90
N SER A 520 -23.41 -16.40 -9.09
CA SER A 520 -22.99 -17.79 -9.19
C SER A 520 -23.39 -18.42 -10.53
N GLN A 521 -24.59 -18.10 -11.04
CA GLN A 521 -25.07 -18.59 -12.32
C GLN A 521 -24.16 -18.12 -13.46
N TYR A 522 -23.80 -16.83 -13.46
CA TYR A 522 -22.91 -16.30 -14.50
C TYR A 522 -21.45 -16.74 -14.33
N CYS A 523 -20.96 -16.94 -13.10
CA CYS A 523 -19.65 -17.57 -12.87
C CYS A 523 -19.61 -18.99 -13.45
N GLN A 524 -20.69 -19.76 -13.33
CA GLN A 524 -20.78 -21.09 -13.94
C GLN A 524 -20.80 -21.04 -15.47
N GLN A 525 -21.51 -20.06 -16.06
CA GLN A 525 -21.59 -19.91 -17.52
C GLN A 525 -20.31 -19.32 -18.14
N TYR A 526 -19.63 -18.41 -17.42
CA TYR A 526 -18.42 -17.71 -17.86
C TYR A 526 -17.26 -17.90 -16.87
N PRO A 527 -16.79 -19.15 -16.67
CA PRO A 527 -15.89 -19.52 -15.57
C PRO A 527 -14.55 -18.81 -15.58
N TYR A 528 -14.09 -18.30 -16.71
CA TYR A 528 -12.79 -17.64 -16.83
C TYR A 528 -12.85 -16.11 -16.72
N GLN A 529 -14.01 -15.53 -16.41
CA GLN A 529 -14.20 -14.08 -16.41
C GLN A 529 -14.41 -13.47 -15.02
N TRP A 530 -14.44 -14.28 -13.95
CA TRP A 530 -14.59 -13.77 -12.58
C TRP A 530 -13.23 -13.59 -11.91
N PHE A 531 -12.76 -12.35 -11.86
CA PHE A 531 -11.34 -12.07 -11.63
C PHE A 531 -10.96 -11.93 -10.16
N ASN A 532 -11.39 -12.86 -9.31
CA ASN A 532 -11.02 -12.94 -7.89
C ASN A 532 -9.76 -13.78 -7.70
N PHE A 533 -8.60 -13.12 -7.58
CA PHE A 533 -7.29 -13.75 -7.35
C PHE A 533 -6.81 -13.68 -5.89
N PHE A 534 -7.74 -13.71 -4.94
CA PHE A 534 -7.50 -13.80 -3.49
C PHE A 534 -8.46 -14.84 -2.87
N ASP A 535 -8.32 -15.11 -1.58
CA ASP A 535 -9.18 -16.08 -0.90
C ASP A 535 -10.57 -15.50 -0.62
N PHE A 536 -11.50 -15.69 -1.56
CA PHE A 536 -12.86 -15.18 -1.45
C PHE A 536 -13.70 -15.87 -0.36
N TRP A 537 -13.34 -17.11 -0.01
CA TRP A 537 -14.03 -17.91 1.02
C TRP A 537 -13.34 -17.83 2.38
N GLN A 538 -12.37 -16.92 2.55
CA GLN A 538 -11.72 -16.72 3.84
C GLN A 538 -12.73 -16.14 4.86
N VAL A 539 -12.72 -16.70 6.07
CA VAL A 539 -13.47 -16.15 7.20
C VAL A 539 -12.82 -14.84 7.62
N PRO A 540 -13.56 -13.72 7.67
CA PRO A 540 -13.04 -12.46 8.20
C PRO A 540 -12.61 -12.64 9.66
N THR A 541 -11.35 -12.38 9.98
CA THR A 541 -10.83 -12.39 11.36
C THR A 541 -10.81 -10.98 11.94
N GLU A 542 -11.12 -10.81 13.23
CA GLU A 542 -11.23 -9.49 13.91
C GLU A 542 -9.92 -8.68 13.99
N GLN A 543 -8.79 -9.21 13.51
CA GLN A 543 -7.44 -8.66 13.77
C GLN A 543 -7.01 -7.48 12.89
N GLU A 544 -7.79 -7.04 11.90
CA GLU A 544 -7.33 -6.03 10.91
C GLU A 544 -7.92 -4.63 11.13
N LYS A 545 -8.12 -4.21 12.40
CA LYS A 545 -8.61 -2.86 12.74
C LYS A 545 -7.54 -1.86 13.22
N GLN A 546 -6.27 -2.25 13.31
CA GLN A 546 -5.24 -1.37 13.89
C GLN A 546 -4.38 -0.55 12.92
N ASP A 547 -4.46 -0.76 11.60
CA ASP A 547 -3.65 0.00 10.63
C ASP A 547 -4.41 1.16 9.93
N GLY A 548 -5.57 1.54 10.45
CA GLY A 548 -6.45 2.57 9.84
C GLY A 548 -6.68 3.84 10.64
N LYS A 549 -6.13 3.95 11.87
CA LYS A 549 -6.12 5.20 12.66
C LYS A 549 -4.87 5.26 13.53
N ALA A 550 -3.82 5.83 12.97
CA ALA A 550 -2.78 6.58 13.66
C ALA A 550 -2.23 7.62 12.67
#